data_AF-A0AAD5ZXU1-F1
#
_entry.id   AF-A0AAD5ZXU1-F1
#
_cell.length_a   1.000
_cell.length_b   1.000
_cell.length_c   1.000
_cell.angle_alpha   90.00
_cell.angle_beta   90.00
_cell.angle_gamma   90.00
#
_symmetry.space_group_name_H-M   'P 1'
#
loop_
_entity.id
_entity.type
_entity.pdbx_description
1 polymer ?
#
loop_
_entity_poly.entity_id
_entity_poly.type
_entity_poly.pdbx_seq_one_letter_code
_entity_poly.pdbx_strand_id
1 'polypeptide(L)'
;MRVGVLETQREQTQLQVVKVPGYLIQKENWQLMVDGSWQQSGRTGMAYVLFEDGAKSPAASFLLIPEKQKRLRISSVLLQRNMYSVSVDGGFAGKVTIVDKGLKKCRSSPVCVRASVASTPLRAKNQQLKIGNSEKTVRIGVLGASGYTGAEIVRLLANHPYFAITVMTADRKAGQPFGSVFPHLNTQELPNMVAIKDADFSDVDAVFCCLPHGTTQEIIKGLPEQLKVVDLSADFRLKNIAEYEEWYGQPHKAPILQEEAVYGLTEIYREEIENARLVANPGCYPTSIQLPLMPLIEAGLIELSNIIIDAKSGVSGAGRGAKEANLYTEIAEGMHSYGITKHRHVPEIEQGLSGVANSKVTVSFTPHLMPMSRGMQSTIYVKMATGVTTDDLYHHLIATYENEEFVKVLGKGVVPHTRHVRGSNYCLLNVFQDRIPGRAIIISVIDNLVKGASGQALQNLNLMMGFPENTGLNYQPLFP
;
A
#
# COMPACT_ATOMS: atom_id res chain seq x y z
N MET A 1 -10.26 36.79 32.04
CA MET A 1 -9.69 36.08 30.87
C MET A 1 -10.20 36.77 29.61
N ARG A 2 -9.36 36.96 28.57
CA ARG A 2 -9.85 37.30 27.23
C ARG A 2 -10.00 35.97 26.48
N VAL A 3 -11.22 35.63 26.10
CA VAL A 3 -11.54 34.45 25.27
C VAL A 3 -11.80 34.96 23.86
N GLY A 4 -11.13 34.37 22.87
CA GLY A 4 -11.42 34.59 21.46
C GLY A 4 -11.94 33.31 20.82
N VAL A 5 -12.92 33.43 19.93
CA VAL A 5 -13.45 32.32 19.13
C VAL A 5 -12.89 32.44 17.72
N LEU A 6 -12.34 31.35 17.19
CA LEU A 6 -11.88 31.24 15.80
C LEU A 6 -12.83 30.28 15.07
N GLU A 7 -13.48 30.77 14.01
CA GLU A 7 -14.28 29.94 13.10
C GLU A 7 -13.41 29.44 11.94
N THR A 8 -13.35 28.13 11.73
CA THR A 8 -12.70 27.50 10.57
C THR A 8 -13.75 27.15 9.52
N GLN A 9 -13.50 27.51 8.26
CA GLN A 9 -14.39 27.16 7.15
C GLN A 9 -14.14 25.72 6.67
N ARG A 10 -14.85 24.77 7.29
CA ARG A 10 -15.52 23.60 6.69
C ARG A 10 -15.73 22.57 7.81
N GLU A 11 -17.01 22.36 8.12
CA GLU A 11 -17.58 21.60 9.24
C GLU A 11 -17.27 22.18 10.64
N GLN A 12 -18.35 22.50 11.35
CA GLN A 12 -18.36 23.37 12.53
C GLN A 12 -17.73 22.72 13.76
N THR A 13 -16.47 23.05 14.05
CA THR A 13 -15.88 22.86 15.38
C THR A 13 -15.42 24.21 15.93
N GLN A 14 -16.13 24.75 16.94
CA GLN A 14 -15.71 25.97 17.61
C GLN A 14 -14.56 25.64 18.58
N LEU A 15 -13.42 26.30 18.41
CA LEU A 15 -12.28 26.18 19.33
C LEU A 15 -12.22 27.41 20.23
N GLN A 16 -12.22 27.21 21.55
CA GLN A 16 -12.01 28.28 22.51
C GLN A 16 -10.52 28.39 22.89
N VAL A 17 -9.94 29.57 22.72
CA VAL A 17 -8.58 29.88 23.18
C VAL A 17 -8.67 30.59 24.52
N VAL A 18 -8.18 29.95 25.59
CA VAL A 18 -8.16 30.54 26.93
C VAL A 18 -6.73 30.86 27.33
N LYS A 19 -6.44 32.14 27.59
CA LYS A 19 -5.20 32.55 28.26
C LYS A 19 -5.27 32.13 29.73
N VAL A 20 -4.44 31.17 30.12
CA VAL A 20 -4.30 30.74 31.52
C VAL A 20 -3.24 31.61 32.20
N PRO A 21 -3.59 32.46 33.19
CA PRO A 21 -2.60 33.22 33.93
C PRO A 21 -1.80 32.30 34.85
N GLY A 22 -0.46 32.43 34.87
CA GLY A 22 0.36 31.91 35.97
C GLY A 22 1.05 30.56 35.79
N TYR A 23 1.03 29.92 34.62
CA TYR A 23 1.81 28.71 34.37
C TYR A 23 3.08 29.02 33.58
N LEU A 24 4.21 29.09 34.30
CA LEU A 24 5.57 28.99 33.74
C LEU A 24 5.91 27.50 33.59
N ILE A 25 5.94 27.01 32.35
CA ILE A 25 6.45 25.66 32.09
C ILE A 25 7.99 25.76 32.07
N GLN A 26 8.63 25.43 33.19
CA GLN A 26 10.06 25.14 33.25
C GLN A 26 10.26 23.66 32.95
N LYS A 27 10.69 23.34 31.73
CA LYS A 27 11.27 22.04 31.41
C LYS A 27 12.34 22.19 30.34
N GLU A 28 13.50 21.63 30.64
CA GLU A 28 14.68 21.62 29.77
C GLU A 28 14.41 20.71 28.57
N ASN A 29 14.74 21.20 27.37
CA ASN A 29 14.73 20.50 26.07
C ASN A 29 13.38 20.45 25.32
N TRP A 30 12.93 21.60 24.82
CA TRP A 30 12.09 21.67 23.61
C TRP A 30 12.87 22.32 22.46
N GLN A 31 12.65 21.82 21.24
CA GLN A 31 13.27 22.32 20.02
C GLN A 31 12.23 23.04 19.17
N LEU A 32 12.56 24.24 18.70
CA LEU A 32 11.75 25.04 17.80
C LEU A 32 12.39 25.00 16.41
N MET A 33 11.62 24.71 15.37
CA MET A 33 12.10 24.80 13.98
C MET A 33 11.88 26.23 13.48
N VAL A 34 12.97 26.93 13.15
CA VAL A 34 12.96 28.30 12.59
C VAL A 34 13.67 28.23 11.24
N ASP A 35 13.00 28.65 10.17
CA ASP A 35 13.55 28.69 8.80
C ASP A 35 14.26 27.38 8.37
N GLY A 36 13.64 26.24 8.67
CA GLY A 36 14.16 24.91 8.31
C GLY A 36 15.30 24.39 9.19
N SER A 37 15.63 25.07 10.29
CA SER A 37 16.69 24.65 11.23
C SER A 37 16.17 24.48 12.66
N TRP A 38 16.55 23.38 13.32
CA TRP A 38 16.14 23.08 14.70
C TRP A 38 16.97 23.89 15.69
N GLN A 39 16.32 24.68 16.56
CA GLN A 39 16.96 25.45 17.61
C GLN A 39 16.51 24.99 19.00
N GLN A 40 17.47 24.80 19.90
CA GLN A 40 17.22 24.51 21.31
C GLN A 40 16.85 25.79 22.03
N SER A 41 15.59 25.96 22.42
CA SER A 41 15.14 27.19 23.09
C SER A 41 15.19 27.02 24.60
N GLY A 42 16.32 27.41 25.19
CA GLY A 42 16.43 27.60 26.63
C GLY A 42 15.80 28.93 27.06
N ARG A 43 14.49 28.94 27.35
CA ARG A 43 13.77 29.73 28.40
C ARG A 43 12.30 30.02 28.03
N THR A 44 11.48 29.87 29.07
CA THR A 44 10.09 30.34 29.36
C THR A 44 9.27 30.97 28.21
N GLY A 45 8.13 30.33 27.89
CA GLY A 45 7.09 30.85 26.99
C GLY A 45 5.70 30.83 27.63
N MET A 46 4.75 31.56 27.03
CA MET A 46 3.35 31.56 27.48
C MET A 46 2.58 30.39 26.86
N ALA A 47 1.85 29.62 27.69
CA ALA A 47 1.03 28.51 27.27
C ALA A 47 -0.44 28.93 27.04
N TYR A 48 -1.01 28.56 25.90
CA TYR A 48 -2.44 28.66 25.61
C TYR A 48 -3.04 27.27 25.52
N VAL A 49 -4.22 27.06 26.10
CA VAL A 49 -4.94 25.78 26.02
C VAL A 49 -6.06 25.89 24.99
N LEU A 50 -6.11 24.93 24.08
CA LEU A 50 -7.20 24.76 23.11
C LEU A 50 -8.20 23.75 23.66
N PHE A 51 -9.48 24.13 23.69
CA PHE A 51 -10.58 23.21 24.02
C PHE A 51 -11.48 23.04 22.81
N GLU A 52 -11.85 21.79 22.55
CA GLU A 52 -12.88 21.40 21.60
C GLU A 52 -14.26 21.51 22.29
N ASP A 53 -15.20 22.24 21.70
CA ASP A 53 -16.50 22.49 22.33
C ASP A 53 -17.29 21.18 22.52
N GLY A 54 -17.71 20.88 23.75
CA GLY A 54 -18.51 19.69 24.09
C GLY A 54 -17.76 18.43 24.56
N ALA A 55 -16.43 18.42 24.58
CA ALA A 55 -15.65 17.28 25.08
C ALA A 55 -15.74 17.12 26.61
N LYS A 56 -16.22 15.96 27.10
CA LYS A 56 -16.31 15.62 28.54
C LYS A 56 -14.99 15.17 29.19
N SER A 57 -13.87 15.17 28.43
CA SER A 57 -12.52 14.81 28.88
C SER A 57 -11.48 15.73 28.20
N PRO A 58 -10.51 16.31 28.93
CA PRO A 58 -9.65 17.34 28.38
C PRO A 58 -8.45 16.73 27.65
N ALA A 59 -8.56 16.52 26.34
CA ALA A 59 -7.36 16.49 25.49
C ALA A 59 -6.86 17.95 25.37
N ALA A 60 -6.24 18.47 26.44
CA ALA A 60 -5.72 19.82 26.47
C ALA A 60 -4.39 19.87 25.71
N SER A 61 -4.40 20.36 24.47
CA SER A 61 -3.17 20.68 23.75
C SER A 61 -2.73 22.10 24.10
N PHE A 62 -1.44 22.26 24.39
CA PHE A 62 -0.84 23.54 24.77
C PHE A 62 -0.04 24.13 23.60
N LEU A 63 -0.27 25.39 23.29
CA LEU A 63 0.56 26.18 22.38
C LEU A 63 1.52 27.05 23.21
N LEU A 64 2.83 26.87 23.02
CA LEU A 64 3.86 27.69 23.67
C LEU A 64 4.31 28.80 22.72
N ILE A 65 4.21 30.06 23.17
CA ILE A 65 4.64 31.23 22.41
C ILE A 65 5.84 31.90 23.12
N PRO A 66 6.94 32.18 22.42
CA PRO A 66 8.08 32.92 22.98
C PRO A 66 7.68 34.34 23.43
N GLU A 67 8.17 34.76 24.59
CA GLU A 67 7.78 36.01 25.28
C GLU A 67 8.07 37.30 24.47
N LYS A 68 8.98 37.23 23.49
CA LYS A 68 9.37 38.37 22.65
C LYS A 68 8.30 38.80 21.63
N GLN A 69 7.26 38.00 21.36
CA GLN A 69 6.17 38.37 20.45
C GLN A 69 4.92 38.81 21.24
N LYS A 70 4.80 40.11 21.51
CA LYS A 70 3.70 40.68 22.32
C LYS A 70 2.33 40.71 21.61
N ARG A 71 2.27 40.44 20.30
CA ARG A 71 1.02 40.32 19.52
C ARG A 71 1.21 39.30 18.40
N LEU A 72 0.52 38.18 18.50
CA LEU A 72 0.39 37.21 17.42
C LEU A 72 -1.09 37.09 17.05
N ARG A 73 -1.37 37.07 15.76
CA ARG A 73 -2.69 36.76 15.22
C ARG A 73 -2.63 35.33 14.69
N ILE A 74 -3.38 34.44 15.33
CA ILE A 74 -3.56 33.07 14.82
C ILE A 74 -4.43 33.16 13.57
N SER A 75 -3.91 32.67 12.45
CA SER A 75 -4.59 32.71 11.16
C SER A 75 -5.34 31.41 10.86
N SER A 76 -4.85 30.27 11.35
CA SER A 76 -5.57 28.98 11.27
C SER A 76 -5.11 27.98 12.33
N VAL A 77 -5.99 27.04 12.68
CA VAL A 77 -5.68 25.86 13.50
C VAL A 77 -6.23 24.64 12.77
N LEU A 78 -5.43 23.60 12.62
CA LEU A 78 -5.79 22.38 11.88
C LEU A 78 -5.52 21.15 12.75
N LEU A 79 -6.57 20.37 13.03
CA LEU A 79 -6.48 19.13 13.80
C LEU A 79 -6.31 17.94 12.86
N GLN A 80 -5.23 17.17 13.02
CA GLN A 80 -5.00 15.91 12.33
C GLN A 80 -4.46 14.88 13.31
N ARG A 81 -5.13 13.73 13.44
CA ARG A 81 -4.66 12.57 14.22
C ARG A 81 -4.16 12.95 15.64
N ASN A 82 -5.01 13.65 16.41
CA ASN A 82 -4.69 14.16 17.76
C ASN A 82 -3.55 15.20 17.85
N MET A 83 -3.13 15.80 16.74
CA MET A 83 -2.19 16.91 16.72
C MET A 83 -2.83 18.18 16.19
N TYR A 84 -2.61 19.29 16.90
CA TYR A 84 -3.00 20.62 16.44
C TYR A 84 -1.82 21.29 15.73
N SER A 85 -2.03 21.70 14.48
CA SER A 85 -1.12 22.57 13.73
C SER A 85 -1.67 23.99 13.80
N VAL A 86 -0.89 24.94 14.29
CA VAL A 86 -1.31 26.35 14.42
C VAL A 86 -0.48 27.22 13.49
N SER A 87 -1.14 28.01 12.65
CA SER A 87 -0.51 29.03 11.81
C SER A 87 -0.73 30.41 12.41
N VAL A 88 0.30 31.24 12.40
CA VAL A 88 0.23 32.65 12.80
C VAL A 88 0.64 33.56 11.64
N ASP A 89 -0.01 34.71 11.51
CA ASP A 89 0.35 35.73 10.52
C ASP A 89 1.80 36.18 10.73
N GLY A 90 2.64 36.03 9.69
CA GLY A 90 4.08 36.28 9.76
C GLY A 90 4.97 35.06 9.45
N GLY A 91 4.39 33.94 8.99
CA GLY A 91 5.15 32.84 8.38
C GLY A 91 5.65 31.76 9.35
N PHE A 92 5.17 31.74 10.60
CA PHE A 92 5.59 30.74 11.56
C PHE A 92 4.56 29.60 11.67
N ALA A 93 4.98 28.38 11.32
CA ALA A 93 4.23 27.13 11.50
C ALA A 93 5.02 26.22 12.44
N GLY A 94 4.81 26.36 13.74
CA GLY A 94 5.37 25.45 14.73
C GLY A 94 4.45 24.25 14.93
N LYS A 95 4.96 23.02 14.77
CA LYS A 95 4.27 21.81 15.24
C LYS A 95 4.53 21.66 16.74
N VAL A 96 3.48 21.50 17.55
CA VAL A 96 3.61 21.20 18.97
C VAL A 96 2.90 19.88 19.25
N THR A 97 3.67 18.86 19.63
CA THR A 97 3.15 17.56 20.06
C THR A 97 3.21 17.52 21.58
N ILE A 98 2.10 17.22 22.24
CA ILE A 98 2.08 16.94 23.69
C ILE A 98 1.45 15.57 23.90
N VAL A 99 2.24 14.70 24.55
CA VAL A 99 1.82 13.38 24.99
C VAL A 99 1.06 13.54 26.31
N ASP A 100 -0.20 13.12 26.33
CA ASP A 100 -1.05 13.20 27.51
C ASP A 100 -0.58 12.22 28.60
N LYS A 101 -0.31 12.74 29.80
CA LYS A 101 -0.30 12.00 31.06
C LYS A 101 -1.19 12.71 32.09
N GLY A 102 -2.50 12.65 31.85
CA GLY A 102 -3.57 12.60 32.85
C GLY A 102 -3.85 13.88 33.63
N LEU A 103 -5.00 14.53 33.35
CA LEU A 103 -5.54 15.60 34.20
C LEU A 103 -7.05 15.43 34.48
N LYS A 104 -7.41 15.61 35.75
CA LYS A 104 -8.77 15.43 36.33
C LYS A 104 -9.68 16.66 36.11
N LYS A 105 -10.99 16.38 36.00
CA LYS A 105 -12.15 17.27 35.72
C LYS A 105 -12.27 18.54 36.58
N CYS A 106 -12.80 19.62 35.97
CA CYS A 106 -13.51 20.71 36.66
C CYS A 106 -14.72 21.23 35.86
N ARG A 107 -15.69 21.82 36.60
CA ARG A 107 -17.10 22.10 36.23
C ARG A 107 -17.30 23.33 35.32
N SER A 108 -18.39 23.33 34.55
CA SER A 108 -18.83 24.37 33.61
C SER A 108 -19.83 25.38 34.21
N SER A 109 -19.92 26.57 33.59
CA SER A 109 -21.05 27.52 33.69
C SER A 109 -21.17 28.30 32.36
N PRO A 110 -22.39 28.68 31.91
CA PRO A 110 -22.62 29.11 30.53
C PRO A 110 -22.51 30.63 30.33
N VAL A 111 -22.08 31.08 29.14
CA VAL A 111 -22.15 32.49 28.72
C VAL A 111 -22.70 32.61 27.30
N CYS A 112 -23.56 33.61 27.12
CA CYS A 112 -24.40 33.92 25.96
C CYS A 112 -23.63 34.59 24.81
N VAL A 113 -23.98 34.28 23.55
CA VAL A 113 -23.36 34.82 22.31
C VAL A 113 -24.29 35.84 21.64
N ARG A 114 -23.74 36.98 21.19
CA ARG A 114 -24.38 37.87 20.20
C ARG A 114 -23.55 37.87 18.91
N ALA A 115 -24.21 37.55 17.80
CA ALA A 115 -23.65 37.56 16.45
C ALA A 115 -23.81 38.95 15.78
N SER A 116 -22.92 39.28 14.83
CA SER A 116 -23.12 40.35 13.86
C SER A 116 -22.61 39.97 12.47
N VAL A 117 -23.22 40.57 11.45
CA VAL A 117 -23.44 40.07 10.10
C VAL A 117 -22.30 40.39 9.12
N ALA A 118 -22.28 39.60 8.04
CA ALA A 118 -21.38 39.52 6.89
C ALA A 118 -21.05 40.81 6.12
N SER A 119 -19.94 40.74 5.36
CA SER A 119 -19.69 41.57 4.17
C SER A 119 -19.20 40.72 2.99
N THR A 120 -19.79 41.00 1.83
CA THR A 120 -19.77 40.39 0.49
C THR A 120 -18.36 40.18 -0.13
N PRO A 121 -18.13 39.15 -1.00
CA PRO A 121 -16.80 38.88 -1.55
C PRO A 121 -16.47 39.74 -2.79
N LEU A 122 -15.26 40.32 -2.79
CA LEU A 122 -14.65 40.94 -3.96
C LEU A 122 -14.07 39.87 -4.90
N ARG A 123 -14.41 40.02 -6.17
CA ARG A 123 -14.06 39.19 -7.32
C ARG A 123 -12.54 39.14 -7.53
N ALA A 124 -11.88 38.04 -7.15
CA ALA A 124 -10.47 37.82 -7.42
C ALA A 124 -10.26 37.34 -8.87
N LYS A 125 -9.36 38.02 -9.58
CA LYS A 125 -8.97 37.73 -10.96
C LYS A 125 -8.30 36.36 -11.04
N ASN A 126 -8.66 35.58 -12.07
CA ASN A 126 -7.99 34.36 -12.48
C ASN A 126 -6.49 34.60 -12.68
N GLN A 127 -5.67 34.17 -11.73
CA GLN A 127 -4.29 33.77 -12.01
C GLN A 127 -4.31 32.26 -12.21
N GLN A 128 -4.02 31.82 -13.43
CA GLN A 128 -3.66 30.44 -13.70
C GLN A 128 -2.50 30.06 -12.79
N LEU A 129 -2.79 29.27 -11.76
CA LEU A 129 -1.77 28.52 -11.04
C LEU A 129 -1.16 27.55 -12.05
N LYS A 130 0.01 27.91 -12.60
CA LYS A 130 0.95 26.94 -13.15
C LYS A 130 1.33 26.02 -12.00
N ILE A 131 0.68 24.87 -11.91
CA ILE A 131 1.16 23.75 -11.09
C ILE A 131 2.51 23.40 -11.70
N GLY A 132 3.58 23.69 -10.97
CA GLY A 132 4.93 23.31 -11.40
C GLY A 132 4.96 21.80 -11.60
N ASN A 133 5.27 21.36 -12.82
CA ASN A 133 5.76 20.02 -13.07
C ASN A 133 7.02 19.87 -12.22
N SER A 134 6.95 19.18 -11.08
CA SER A 134 8.17 18.62 -10.51
C SER A 134 8.65 17.60 -11.54
N GLU A 135 9.80 17.81 -12.17
CA GLU A 135 10.39 16.83 -13.07
C GLU A 135 10.50 15.51 -12.30
N LYS A 136 9.70 14.53 -12.71
CA LYS A 136 9.77 13.17 -12.16
C LYS A 136 11.17 12.64 -12.44
N THR A 137 11.89 12.23 -11.40
CA THR A 137 13.34 12.01 -11.43
C THR A 137 13.78 10.63 -11.90
N VAL A 138 12.88 9.63 -11.92
CA VAL A 138 13.18 8.25 -12.31
C VAL A 138 12.38 7.88 -13.56
N ARG A 139 13.07 7.34 -14.55
CA ARG A 139 12.56 7.00 -15.87
C ARG A 139 12.28 5.50 -15.95
N ILE A 140 11.03 5.16 -16.25
CA ILE A 140 10.49 3.80 -16.18
C ILE A 140 10.17 3.27 -17.56
N GLY A 141 10.64 2.05 -17.85
CA GLY A 141 10.16 1.23 -18.96
C GLY A 141 9.06 0.27 -18.53
N VAL A 142 7.98 0.17 -19.30
CA VAL A 142 6.91 -0.82 -19.11
C VAL A 142 6.90 -1.80 -20.28
N LEU A 143 7.42 -3.01 -20.05
CA LEU A 143 7.54 -4.03 -21.08
C LEU A 143 6.27 -4.89 -21.11
N GLY A 144 5.58 -4.97 -22.25
CA GLY A 144 4.28 -5.65 -22.33
C GLY A 144 3.12 -4.82 -21.79
N ALA A 145 3.12 -3.50 -22.06
CA ALA A 145 2.13 -2.55 -21.56
C ALA A 145 0.67 -2.86 -21.97
N SER A 146 0.44 -3.62 -23.04
CA SER A 146 -0.91 -3.90 -23.57
C SER A 146 -1.77 -4.89 -22.74
N GLY A 147 -1.20 -5.50 -21.70
CA GLY A 147 -1.90 -6.39 -20.75
C GLY A 147 -2.56 -5.65 -19.59
N TYR A 148 -3.32 -6.36 -18.74
CA TYR A 148 -3.97 -5.74 -17.58
C TYR A 148 -2.99 -5.28 -16.50
N THR A 149 -1.92 -6.04 -16.24
CA THR A 149 -0.86 -5.64 -15.30
C THR A 149 -0.09 -4.41 -15.82
N GLY A 150 0.24 -4.38 -17.12
CA GLY A 150 0.82 -3.19 -17.76
C GLY A 150 -0.07 -1.95 -17.62
N ALA A 151 -1.38 -2.09 -17.87
CA ALA A 151 -2.33 -0.99 -17.67
C ALA A 151 -2.41 -0.53 -16.21
N GLU A 152 -2.31 -1.45 -15.24
CA GLU A 152 -2.30 -1.10 -13.83
C GLU A 152 -1.01 -0.39 -13.40
N ILE A 153 0.15 -0.80 -13.92
CA ILE A 153 1.40 -0.04 -13.72
C ILE A 153 1.23 1.39 -14.25
N VAL A 154 0.70 1.56 -15.47
CA VAL A 154 0.44 2.89 -16.04
C VAL A 154 -0.54 3.70 -15.17
N ARG A 155 -1.59 3.08 -14.65
CA ARG A 155 -2.54 3.72 -13.73
C ARG A 155 -1.88 4.19 -12.43
N LEU A 156 -1.03 3.36 -11.82
CA LEU A 156 -0.37 3.65 -10.55
C LEU A 156 0.71 4.73 -10.71
N LEU A 157 1.51 4.65 -11.78
CA LEU A 157 2.57 5.62 -12.05
C LEU A 157 2.06 7.00 -12.44
N ALA A 158 0.81 7.11 -12.89
CA ALA A 158 0.15 8.38 -13.19
C ALA A 158 0.32 9.40 -12.06
N ASN A 159 0.07 8.98 -10.81
CA ASN A 159 0.18 9.82 -9.62
C ASN A 159 1.45 9.55 -8.79
N HIS A 160 2.39 8.76 -9.30
CA HIS A 160 3.68 8.58 -8.62
C HIS A 160 4.51 9.86 -8.75
N PRO A 161 4.92 10.51 -7.64
CA PRO A 161 5.57 11.82 -7.68
C PRO A 161 6.97 11.80 -8.31
N TYR A 162 7.64 10.65 -8.35
CA TYR A 162 9.03 10.55 -8.79
C TYR A 162 9.22 9.72 -10.07
N PHE A 163 8.24 8.93 -10.49
CA PHE A 163 8.44 7.90 -11.53
C PHE A 163 7.66 8.27 -12.80
N ALA A 164 8.36 8.50 -13.89
CA ALA A 164 7.81 8.82 -15.21
C ALA A 164 7.98 7.66 -16.17
N ILE A 165 6.95 7.38 -16.97
CA ILE A 165 7.03 6.37 -18.02
C ILE A 165 7.69 7.00 -19.25
N THR A 166 8.86 6.49 -19.63
CA THR A 166 9.63 6.96 -20.79
C THR A 166 9.65 5.95 -21.93
N VAL A 167 9.46 4.66 -21.62
CA VAL A 167 9.41 3.57 -22.60
C VAL A 167 8.21 2.69 -22.33
N MET A 168 7.48 2.33 -23.38
CA MET A 168 6.45 1.30 -23.31
C MET A 168 6.61 0.35 -24.48
N THR A 169 6.51 -0.94 -24.22
CA THR A 169 6.58 -1.94 -25.30
C THR A 169 5.32 -2.77 -25.39
N ALA A 170 5.00 -3.17 -26.61
CA ALA A 170 3.97 -4.15 -26.91
C ALA A 170 4.41 -4.93 -28.14
N ASP A 171 3.90 -6.16 -28.28
CA ASP A 171 4.16 -6.98 -29.46
C ASP A 171 3.21 -6.57 -30.60
N ARG A 172 2.02 -7.19 -30.68
CA ARG A 172 1.00 -6.92 -31.72
C ARG A 172 0.49 -5.48 -31.80
N LYS A 173 0.78 -4.64 -30.80
CA LYS A 173 0.30 -3.25 -30.67
C LYS A 173 1.43 -2.21 -30.77
N ALA A 174 2.64 -2.62 -31.13
CA ALA A 174 3.72 -1.70 -31.45
C ALA A 174 3.30 -0.66 -32.51
N GLY A 175 3.79 0.57 -32.37
CA GLY A 175 3.45 1.73 -33.20
C GLY A 175 2.14 2.43 -32.82
N GLN A 176 1.30 1.83 -31.95
CA GLN A 176 0.03 2.44 -31.55
C GLN A 176 0.20 3.30 -30.29
N PRO A 177 -0.55 4.42 -30.17
CA PRO A 177 -0.63 5.15 -28.91
C PRO A 177 -1.32 4.30 -27.86
N PHE A 178 -0.86 4.36 -26.61
CA PHE A 178 -1.41 3.52 -25.54
C PHE A 178 -2.91 3.76 -25.30
N GLY A 179 -3.37 5.02 -25.41
CA GLY A 179 -4.78 5.40 -25.28
C GLY A 179 -5.71 4.73 -26.30
N SER A 180 -5.23 4.27 -27.46
CA SER A 180 -6.08 3.50 -28.39
C SER A 180 -6.37 2.09 -27.91
N VAL A 181 -5.46 1.52 -27.10
CA VAL A 181 -5.58 0.19 -26.52
C VAL A 181 -6.32 0.23 -25.17
N PHE A 182 -6.10 1.29 -24.39
CA PHE A 182 -6.77 1.56 -23.11
C PHE A 182 -7.29 3.01 -23.03
N PRO A 183 -8.48 3.28 -23.59
CA PRO A 183 -9.03 4.64 -23.65
C PRO A 183 -9.24 5.32 -22.29
N HIS A 184 -9.43 4.54 -21.22
CA HIS A 184 -9.60 5.05 -19.86
C HIS A 184 -8.34 5.73 -19.28
N LEU A 185 -7.17 5.58 -19.93
CA LEU A 185 -5.91 6.19 -19.52
C LEU A 185 -5.44 7.29 -20.51
N ASN A 186 -6.31 7.73 -21.42
CA ASN A 186 -6.00 8.72 -22.45
C ASN A 186 -5.81 10.16 -21.91
N THR A 187 -5.98 10.37 -20.60
CA THR A 187 -5.71 11.66 -19.94
C THR A 187 -4.24 11.87 -19.63
N GLN A 188 -3.39 10.86 -19.85
CA GLN A 188 -1.95 10.93 -19.62
C GLN A 188 -1.20 11.14 -20.94
N GLU A 189 -0.18 11.99 -20.91
CA GLU A 189 0.81 12.08 -21.98
C GLU A 189 1.79 10.93 -21.82
N LEU A 190 1.68 9.92 -22.69
CA LEU A 190 2.48 8.70 -22.65
C LEU A 190 3.20 8.51 -24.00
N PRO A 191 4.41 7.90 -24.00
CA PRO A 191 5.07 7.56 -25.25
C PRO A 191 4.23 6.57 -26.08
N ASN A 192 4.46 6.51 -27.39
CA ASN A 192 3.88 5.44 -28.19
C ASN A 192 4.49 4.10 -27.79
N MET A 193 3.71 3.02 -27.89
CA MET A 193 4.26 1.68 -27.66
C MET A 193 5.15 1.30 -28.83
N VAL A 194 6.31 0.69 -28.55
CA VAL A 194 7.24 0.17 -29.55
C VAL A 194 7.40 -1.35 -29.42
N ALA A 195 7.98 -2.01 -30.41
CA ALA A 195 8.39 -3.40 -30.25
C ALA A 195 9.60 -3.46 -29.30
N ILE A 196 9.73 -4.54 -28.52
CA ILE A 196 10.80 -4.68 -27.53
C ILE A 196 12.21 -4.55 -28.14
N LYS A 197 12.40 -5.08 -29.36
CA LYS A 197 13.66 -5.02 -30.10
C LYS A 197 14.04 -3.61 -30.56
N ASP A 198 13.08 -2.70 -30.62
CA ASP A 198 13.24 -1.32 -31.08
C ASP A 198 13.23 -0.34 -29.89
N ALA A 199 13.14 -0.85 -28.65
CA ALA A 199 13.16 -0.05 -27.44
C ALA A 199 14.59 0.37 -27.08
N ASP A 200 14.78 1.64 -26.75
CA ASP A 200 16.03 2.18 -26.24
C ASP A 200 15.95 2.30 -24.70
N PHE A 201 16.94 1.73 -24.02
CA PHE A 201 17.05 1.72 -22.56
C PHE A 201 18.18 2.63 -22.03
N SER A 202 18.86 3.37 -22.90
CA SER A 202 19.98 4.26 -22.52
C SER A 202 19.57 5.29 -21.47
N ASP A 203 18.33 5.77 -21.55
CA ASP A 203 17.73 6.76 -20.66
C ASP A 203 16.59 6.18 -19.80
N VAL A 204 16.73 4.92 -19.39
CA VAL A 204 15.81 4.23 -18.48
C VAL A 204 16.57 3.83 -17.21
N ASP A 205 15.94 3.98 -16.05
CA ASP A 205 16.55 3.68 -14.76
C ASP A 205 16.01 2.34 -14.20
N ALA A 206 14.74 2.04 -14.46
CA ALA A 206 14.11 0.78 -14.05
C ALA A 206 13.03 0.31 -15.03
N VAL A 207 12.74 -0.99 -15.02
CA VAL A 207 11.71 -1.60 -15.87
C VAL A 207 10.75 -2.50 -15.10
N PHE A 208 9.49 -2.46 -15.52
CA PHE A 208 8.49 -3.46 -15.18
C PHE A 208 8.30 -4.43 -16.36
N CYS A 209 8.49 -5.72 -16.13
CA CYS A 209 8.25 -6.75 -17.15
C CYS A 209 6.86 -7.37 -16.96
N CYS A 210 5.90 -6.96 -17.78
CA CYS A 210 4.53 -7.48 -17.82
C CYS A 210 4.34 -8.46 -19.00
N LEU A 211 5.33 -9.30 -19.23
CA LEU A 211 5.42 -10.18 -20.40
C LEU A 211 4.85 -11.57 -20.10
N PRO A 212 4.45 -12.34 -21.14
CA PRO A 212 4.11 -13.75 -20.98
C PRO A 212 5.29 -14.57 -20.46
N HIS A 213 5.01 -15.59 -19.65
CA HIS A 213 6.03 -16.54 -19.18
C HIS A 213 6.81 -17.16 -20.36
N GLY A 214 8.09 -17.45 -20.14
CA GLY A 214 9.02 -18.00 -21.13
C GLY A 214 9.66 -16.98 -22.07
N THR A 215 9.06 -15.80 -22.25
CA THR A 215 9.66 -14.71 -23.06
C THR A 215 10.54 -13.81 -22.21
N THR A 216 10.23 -13.69 -20.92
CA THR A 216 10.86 -12.72 -20.03
C THR A 216 12.32 -13.08 -19.73
N GLN A 217 12.66 -14.37 -19.66
CA GLN A 217 14.03 -14.84 -19.37
C GLN A 217 15.06 -14.31 -20.37
N GLU A 218 14.80 -14.44 -21.67
CA GLU A 218 15.73 -13.98 -22.71
C GLU A 218 15.76 -12.46 -22.79
N ILE A 219 14.60 -11.80 -22.61
CA ILE A 219 14.51 -10.35 -22.63
C ILE A 219 15.31 -9.75 -21.48
N ILE A 220 15.10 -10.20 -20.25
CA ILE A 220 15.82 -9.70 -19.06
C ILE A 220 17.32 -9.99 -19.17
N LYS A 221 17.71 -11.14 -19.73
CA LYS A 221 19.12 -11.45 -20.01
C LYS A 221 19.78 -10.46 -20.99
N GLY A 222 19.02 -9.89 -21.90
CA GLY A 222 19.50 -8.89 -22.86
C GLY A 222 19.41 -7.44 -22.37
N LEU A 223 18.84 -7.18 -21.19
CA LEU A 223 18.73 -5.83 -20.64
C LEU A 223 20.08 -5.34 -20.08
N PRO A 224 20.37 -4.02 -20.13
CA PRO A 224 21.53 -3.44 -19.48
C PRO A 224 21.60 -3.76 -17.98
N GLU A 225 22.79 -4.12 -17.48
CA GLU A 225 23.01 -4.55 -16.09
C GLU A 225 22.75 -3.46 -15.04
N GLN A 226 22.77 -2.18 -15.42
CA GLN A 226 22.47 -1.09 -14.51
C GLN A 226 20.97 -0.93 -14.20
N LEU A 227 20.09 -1.53 -15.00
CA LEU A 227 18.65 -1.40 -14.80
C LEU A 227 18.19 -2.19 -13.58
N LYS A 228 17.37 -1.55 -12.75
CA LYS A 228 16.52 -2.25 -11.79
C LYS A 228 15.36 -2.90 -12.55
N VAL A 229 15.07 -4.17 -12.28
CA VAL A 229 14.08 -4.97 -13.00
C VAL A 229 13.09 -5.56 -12.00
N VAL A 230 11.81 -5.29 -12.20
CA VAL A 230 10.72 -6.00 -11.51
C VAL A 230 9.96 -6.83 -12.54
N ASP A 231 10.13 -8.16 -12.46
CA ASP A 231 9.44 -9.09 -13.33
C ASP A 231 8.10 -9.53 -12.73
N LEU A 232 6.99 -9.24 -13.41
CA LEU A 232 5.65 -9.66 -13.01
C LEU A 232 5.30 -11.06 -13.56
N SER A 233 6.14 -11.62 -14.43
CA SER A 233 6.01 -13.00 -14.90
C SER A 233 6.39 -13.99 -13.80
N ALA A 234 6.28 -15.29 -14.09
CA ALA A 234 6.66 -16.34 -13.15
C ALA A 234 8.08 -16.88 -13.37
N ASP A 235 8.77 -16.37 -14.40
CA ASP A 235 9.98 -16.98 -14.95
C ASP A 235 11.12 -17.04 -13.93
N PHE A 236 11.21 -16.05 -13.04
CA PHE A 236 12.27 -15.95 -12.03
C PHE A 236 11.82 -16.26 -10.59
N ARG A 237 10.60 -16.77 -10.38
CA ARG A 237 10.05 -16.97 -9.03
C ARG A 237 10.54 -18.25 -8.35
N LEU A 238 10.77 -19.30 -9.13
CA LEU A 238 11.17 -20.61 -8.61
C LEU A 238 12.70 -20.71 -8.60
N LYS A 239 13.29 -20.79 -7.40
CA LYS A 239 14.74 -20.93 -7.23
C LYS A 239 15.25 -22.26 -7.79
N ASN A 240 14.44 -23.32 -7.68
CA ASN A 240 14.78 -24.63 -8.23
C ASN A 240 14.48 -24.68 -9.74
N ILE A 241 15.55 -24.67 -10.54
CA ILE A 241 15.48 -24.73 -12.01
C ILE A 241 14.75 -25.99 -12.51
N ALA A 242 14.94 -27.14 -11.86
CA ALA A 242 14.29 -28.38 -12.27
C ALA A 242 12.78 -28.32 -12.00
N GLU A 243 12.37 -27.70 -10.88
CA GLU A 243 10.95 -27.48 -10.57
C GLU A 243 10.32 -26.47 -11.54
N TYR A 244 11.05 -25.42 -11.95
CA TYR A 244 10.59 -24.56 -13.04
C TYR A 244 10.34 -25.36 -14.32
N GLU A 245 11.28 -26.20 -14.75
CA GLU A 245 11.13 -26.99 -15.97
C GLU A 245 9.94 -27.95 -15.90
N GLU A 246 9.73 -28.62 -14.75
CA GLU A 246 8.60 -29.52 -14.53
C GLU A 246 7.24 -28.80 -14.68
N TRP A 247 7.10 -27.61 -14.09
CA TRP A 247 5.82 -26.90 -14.00
C TRP A 247 5.53 -26.00 -15.20
N TYR A 248 6.57 -25.50 -15.88
CA TYR A 248 6.45 -24.61 -17.03
C TYR A 248 6.68 -25.32 -18.37
N GLY A 249 7.19 -26.55 -18.36
CA GLY A 249 7.30 -27.42 -19.55
C GLY A 249 8.40 -27.00 -20.52
N GLN A 250 9.38 -26.24 -20.06
CA GLN A 250 10.51 -25.76 -20.85
C GLN A 250 11.72 -25.49 -19.94
N PRO A 251 12.96 -25.69 -20.43
CA PRO A 251 14.16 -25.37 -19.66
C PRO A 251 14.22 -23.89 -19.27
N HIS A 252 14.82 -23.59 -18.11
CA HIS A 252 15.10 -22.22 -17.72
C HIS A 252 16.25 -21.65 -18.56
N LYS A 253 16.03 -20.55 -19.26
CA LYS A 253 16.97 -19.99 -20.25
C LYS A 253 17.96 -18.97 -19.68
N ALA A 254 17.80 -18.59 -18.42
CA ALA A 254 18.65 -17.63 -17.72
C ALA A 254 19.07 -18.09 -16.32
N PRO A 255 19.63 -19.30 -16.14
CA PRO A 255 19.90 -19.89 -14.82
C PRO A 255 20.82 -19.02 -13.94
N ILE A 256 21.81 -18.34 -14.51
CA ILE A 256 22.69 -17.42 -13.76
C ILE A 256 21.89 -16.25 -13.15
N LEU A 257 20.93 -15.70 -13.90
CA LEU A 257 20.07 -14.62 -13.40
C LEU A 257 19.05 -15.12 -12.36
N GLN A 258 18.70 -16.41 -12.39
CA GLN A 258 17.81 -17.00 -11.39
C GLN A 258 18.44 -16.99 -10.00
N GLU A 259 19.77 -17.12 -9.89
CA GLU A 259 20.48 -17.06 -8.61
C GLU A 259 20.45 -15.65 -8.00
N GLU A 260 20.41 -14.61 -8.84
CA GLU A 260 20.34 -13.20 -8.41
C GLU A 260 18.92 -12.76 -8.03
N ALA A 261 17.88 -13.40 -8.60
CA ALA A 261 16.51 -12.95 -8.46
C ALA A 261 15.99 -13.07 -7.02
N VAL A 262 15.49 -11.96 -6.48
CA VAL A 262 14.84 -11.90 -5.17
C VAL A 262 13.32 -12.03 -5.32
N TYR A 263 12.68 -12.84 -4.49
CA TYR A 263 11.24 -12.99 -4.49
C TYR A 263 10.55 -11.77 -3.84
N GLY A 264 9.73 -11.06 -4.60
CA GLY A 264 9.20 -9.74 -4.25
C GLY A 264 7.99 -9.74 -3.31
N LEU A 265 7.94 -10.61 -2.29
CA LEU A 265 6.89 -10.55 -1.26
C LEU A 265 7.31 -9.55 -0.18
N THR A 266 6.92 -8.28 -0.39
CA THR A 266 7.54 -7.11 0.25
C THR A 266 7.58 -7.19 1.77
N GLU A 267 6.48 -7.58 2.42
CA GLU A 267 6.39 -7.64 3.88
C GLU A 267 7.30 -8.70 4.51
N ILE A 268 7.81 -9.65 3.73
CA ILE A 268 8.66 -10.74 4.19
C ILE A 268 10.13 -10.53 3.81
N TYR A 269 10.39 -10.09 2.58
CA TYR A 269 11.75 -10.01 2.01
C TYR A 269 12.23 -8.57 1.79
N ARG A 270 11.74 -7.63 2.59
CA ARG A 270 11.99 -6.19 2.44
C ARG A 270 13.46 -5.85 2.27
N GLU A 271 14.32 -6.42 3.11
CA GLU A 271 15.76 -6.15 3.14
C GLU A 271 16.47 -6.71 1.89
N GLU A 272 16.10 -7.90 1.42
CA GLU A 272 16.67 -8.44 0.18
C GLU A 272 16.20 -7.64 -1.04
N ILE A 273 14.93 -7.20 -1.05
CA ILE A 273 14.33 -6.43 -2.15
C ILE A 273 15.01 -5.07 -2.30
N GLU A 274 15.30 -4.37 -1.20
CA GLU A 274 15.97 -3.06 -1.23
C GLU A 274 17.31 -3.11 -1.98
N ASN A 275 18.05 -4.21 -1.80
CA ASN A 275 19.37 -4.39 -2.42
C ASN A 275 19.31 -5.08 -3.79
N ALA A 276 18.16 -5.65 -4.17
CA ALA A 276 18.02 -6.42 -5.39
C ALA A 276 18.15 -5.55 -6.64
N ARG A 277 18.77 -6.10 -7.68
CA ARG A 277 18.64 -5.58 -9.04
C ARG A 277 17.45 -6.19 -9.75
N LEU A 278 17.26 -7.50 -9.61
CA LEU A 278 16.15 -8.26 -10.21
C LEU A 278 15.21 -8.77 -9.12
N VAL A 279 13.96 -8.31 -9.15
CA VAL A 279 12.89 -8.81 -8.29
C VAL A 279 11.89 -9.61 -9.13
N ALA A 280 11.68 -10.86 -8.74
CA ALA A 280 10.61 -11.70 -9.25
C ALA A 280 9.34 -11.42 -8.43
N ASN A 281 8.45 -10.59 -8.97
CA ASN A 281 7.22 -10.21 -8.28
C ASN A 281 6.30 -11.43 -8.13
N PRO A 282 5.74 -11.69 -6.93
CA PRO A 282 4.91 -12.84 -6.64
C PRO A 282 3.67 -12.97 -7.52
N GLY A 283 3.16 -14.19 -7.61
CA GLY A 283 1.82 -14.47 -8.10
C GLY A 283 0.75 -13.98 -7.13
N CYS A 284 -0.43 -13.70 -7.68
CA CYS A 284 -1.56 -13.18 -6.91
C CYS A 284 -2.03 -14.14 -5.80
N TYR A 285 -2.29 -15.42 -6.12
CA TYR A 285 -2.65 -16.41 -5.10
C TYR A 285 -1.53 -16.65 -4.09
N PRO A 286 -0.26 -16.89 -4.50
CA PRO A 286 0.87 -16.99 -3.58
C PRO A 286 0.92 -15.82 -2.59
N THR A 287 0.66 -14.59 -3.04
CA THR A 287 0.61 -13.41 -2.15
C THR A 287 -0.47 -13.54 -1.08
N SER A 288 -1.73 -13.81 -1.45
CA SER A 288 -2.82 -13.92 -0.47
C SER A 288 -2.68 -15.11 0.48
N ILE A 289 -1.88 -16.12 0.12
CA ILE A 289 -1.68 -17.35 0.89
C ILE A 289 -0.46 -17.23 1.81
N GLN A 290 0.66 -16.74 1.30
CA GLN A 290 1.91 -16.68 2.06
C GLN A 290 1.87 -15.63 3.16
N LEU A 291 1.22 -14.47 2.93
CA LEU A 291 1.08 -13.43 3.95
C LEU A 291 0.51 -14.00 5.27
N PRO A 292 -0.66 -14.66 5.33
CA PRO A 292 -1.11 -15.23 6.59
C PRO A 292 -0.34 -16.48 7.05
N LEU A 293 0.20 -17.31 6.15
CA LEU A 293 0.73 -18.61 6.53
C LEU A 293 2.20 -18.60 6.96
N MET A 294 3.05 -17.80 6.32
CA MET A 294 4.48 -17.81 6.61
C MET A 294 4.78 -17.45 8.08
N PRO A 295 4.20 -16.38 8.66
CA PRO A 295 4.42 -16.05 10.08
C PRO A 295 3.95 -17.15 11.03
N LEU A 296 2.80 -17.77 10.74
CA LEU A 296 2.25 -18.83 11.58
C LEU A 296 3.08 -20.11 11.54
N ILE A 297 3.67 -20.44 10.37
CA ILE A 297 4.58 -21.57 10.20
C ILE A 297 5.91 -21.30 10.90
N GLU A 298 6.48 -20.12 10.71
CA GLU A 298 7.74 -19.72 11.33
C GLU A 298 7.66 -19.76 12.87
N ALA A 299 6.52 -19.35 13.43
CA ALA A 299 6.24 -19.42 14.86
C ALA A 299 5.83 -20.83 15.36
N GLY A 300 5.72 -21.82 14.48
CA GLY A 300 5.34 -23.19 14.84
C GLY A 300 3.90 -23.31 15.36
N LEU A 301 3.01 -22.39 15.00
CA LEU A 301 1.65 -22.33 15.54
C LEU A 301 0.65 -23.23 14.80
N ILE A 302 1.01 -23.68 13.61
CA ILE A 302 0.21 -24.60 12.79
C ILE A 302 1.02 -25.82 12.37
N GLU A 303 0.35 -26.94 12.17
CA GLU A 303 0.96 -28.12 11.56
C GLU A 303 1.16 -27.91 10.06
N LEU A 304 2.23 -28.50 9.52
CA LEU A 304 2.55 -28.44 8.09
C LEU A 304 1.72 -29.41 7.23
N SER A 305 0.98 -30.32 7.88
CA SER A 305 0.15 -31.31 7.20
C SER A 305 -1.25 -30.76 6.93
N ASN A 306 -1.86 -31.21 5.83
CA ASN A 306 -3.27 -30.95 5.51
C ASN A 306 -3.63 -29.46 5.45
N ILE A 307 -2.71 -28.61 4.97
CA ILE A 307 -3.00 -27.22 4.60
C ILE A 307 -3.84 -27.24 3.32
N ILE A 308 -5.11 -26.88 3.44
CA ILE A 308 -6.06 -26.85 2.31
C ILE A 308 -6.39 -25.40 1.99
N ILE A 309 -6.26 -25.03 0.72
CA ILE A 309 -6.46 -23.68 0.23
C ILE A 309 -7.54 -23.72 -0.86
N ASP A 310 -8.70 -23.19 -0.52
CA ASP A 310 -9.79 -22.95 -1.46
C ASP A 310 -9.78 -21.46 -1.81
N ALA A 311 -9.30 -21.14 -3.01
CA ALA A 311 -9.09 -19.77 -3.44
C ALA A 311 -10.09 -19.34 -4.53
N LYS A 312 -10.42 -18.05 -4.56
CA LYS A 312 -11.41 -17.45 -5.46
C LYS A 312 -10.79 -16.21 -6.09
N SER A 313 -10.95 -16.02 -7.40
CA SER A 313 -10.41 -14.85 -8.12
C SER A 313 -11.40 -14.29 -9.12
N GLY A 314 -11.41 -12.97 -9.27
CA GLY A 314 -11.99 -12.31 -10.43
C GLY A 314 -11.27 -12.69 -11.72
N VAL A 315 -11.98 -12.59 -12.84
CA VAL A 315 -11.53 -13.06 -14.17
C VAL A 315 -10.31 -12.32 -14.71
N SER A 316 -10.01 -11.12 -14.23
CA SER A 316 -8.82 -10.36 -14.68
C SER A 316 -7.49 -11.08 -14.43
N GLY A 317 -7.44 -12.02 -13.48
CA GLY A 317 -6.27 -12.88 -13.27
C GLY A 317 -5.94 -13.80 -14.46
N ALA A 318 -6.91 -14.07 -15.35
CA ALA A 318 -6.68 -14.83 -16.58
C ALA A 318 -6.06 -13.98 -17.72
N GLY A 319 -5.88 -12.68 -17.50
CA GLY A 319 -5.31 -11.75 -18.46
C GLY A 319 -6.30 -11.28 -19.54
N ARG A 320 -5.77 -10.54 -20.52
CA ARG A 320 -6.56 -9.87 -21.59
C ARG A 320 -6.61 -10.66 -22.90
N GLY A 321 -6.13 -11.91 -22.91
CA GLY A 321 -6.18 -12.76 -24.10
C GLY A 321 -7.64 -13.10 -24.44
N ALA A 322 -8.04 -12.89 -25.69
CA ALA A 322 -9.37 -13.27 -26.17
C ALA A 322 -9.44 -14.80 -26.30
N LYS A 323 -10.05 -15.44 -25.31
CA LYS A 323 -10.33 -16.87 -25.27
C LYS A 323 -11.83 -17.03 -25.04
N GLU A 324 -12.46 -17.99 -25.72
CA GLU A 324 -13.89 -18.27 -25.60
C GLU A 324 -14.31 -18.42 -24.14
N ALA A 325 -13.58 -19.22 -23.36
CA ALA A 325 -13.81 -19.44 -21.93
C ALA A 325 -13.79 -18.18 -21.05
N ASN A 326 -13.28 -17.05 -21.54
CA ASN A 326 -13.22 -15.77 -20.81
C ASN A 326 -14.19 -14.72 -21.36
N LEU A 327 -15.04 -15.06 -22.33
CA LEU A 327 -16.08 -14.17 -22.81
C LEU A 327 -17.10 -13.89 -21.70
N TYR A 328 -17.74 -12.72 -21.77
CA TYR A 328 -18.67 -12.28 -20.73
C TYR A 328 -19.76 -13.32 -20.44
N THR A 329 -20.37 -13.91 -21.48
CA THR A 329 -21.46 -14.88 -21.35
C THR A 329 -21.01 -16.25 -20.81
N GLU A 330 -19.73 -16.60 -20.94
CA GLU A 330 -19.17 -17.84 -20.39
C GLU A 330 -18.82 -17.69 -18.89
N ILE A 331 -18.63 -16.44 -18.43
CA ILE A 331 -18.19 -16.13 -17.08
C ILE A 331 -19.33 -15.63 -16.19
N ALA A 332 -20.25 -14.83 -16.72
CA ALA A 332 -21.33 -14.21 -15.94
C ALA A 332 -22.27 -15.26 -15.32
N GLU A 333 -22.89 -14.89 -14.19
CA GLU A 333 -23.91 -15.70 -13.48
C GLU A 333 -23.45 -17.09 -12.98
N GLY A 334 -22.15 -17.38 -13.01
CA GLY A 334 -21.61 -18.68 -12.58
C GLY A 334 -20.22 -18.59 -11.97
N MET A 335 -19.81 -19.68 -11.33
CA MET A 335 -18.44 -19.89 -10.88
C MET A 335 -18.03 -21.33 -11.18
N HIS A 336 -16.73 -21.57 -11.38
CA HIS A 336 -16.20 -22.91 -11.59
C HIS A 336 -14.77 -23.03 -11.07
N SER A 337 -14.38 -24.25 -10.67
CA SER A 337 -13.01 -24.58 -10.32
C SER A 337 -12.16 -24.74 -11.58
N TYR A 338 -10.87 -24.44 -11.50
CA TYR A 338 -9.92 -24.67 -12.60
C TYR A 338 -8.55 -25.04 -12.05
N GLY A 339 -7.65 -25.56 -12.89
CA GLY A 339 -6.30 -25.93 -12.45
C GLY A 339 -6.27 -26.87 -11.24
N ILE A 340 -7.32 -27.69 -11.08
CA ILE A 340 -7.48 -28.61 -9.95
C ILE A 340 -6.27 -29.54 -9.93
N THR A 341 -5.71 -29.78 -8.74
CA THR A 341 -4.52 -30.61 -8.50
C THR A 341 -3.21 -30.02 -9.01
N LYS A 342 -3.20 -29.46 -10.24
CA LYS A 342 -1.98 -28.95 -10.90
C LYS A 342 -2.18 -27.52 -11.40
N HIS A 343 -1.94 -26.56 -10.51
CA HIS A 343 -1.86 -25.14 -10.84
C HIS A 343 -0.42 -24.62 -10.67
N ARG A 344 0.08 -23.79 -11.59
CA ARG A 344 1.48 -23.33 -11.60
C ARG A 344 1.92 -22.47 -10.40
N HIS A 345 0.96 -22.00 -9.59
CA HIS A 345 1.26 -21.34 -8.32
C HIS A 345 1.52 -22.31 -7.16
N VAL A 346 1.22 -23.62 -7.29
CA VAL A 346 1.50 -24.61 -6.25
C VAL A 346 2.98 -24.65 -5.86
N PRO A 347 3.95 -24.82 -6.79
CA PRO A 347 5.37 -24.84 -6.41
C PRO A 347 5.82 -23.51 -5.81
N GLU A 348 5.23 -22.39 -6.25
CA GLU A 348 5.53 -21.06 -5.70
C GLU A 348 5.08 -20.93 -4.24
N ILE A 349 3.86 -21.39 -3.94
CA ILE A 349 3.33 -21.45 -2.57
C ILE A 349 4.20 -22.37 -1.72
N GLU A 350 4.44 -23.60 -2.19
CA GLU A 350 5.20 -24.59 -1.43
C GLU A 350 6.64 -24.17 -1.19
N GLN A 351 7.31 -23.51 -2.15
CA GLN A 351 8.66 -22.98 -1.98
C GLN A 351 8.73 -21.99 -0.82
N GLY A 352 7.80 -21.02 -0.78
CA GLY A 352 7.77 -20.02 0.29
C GLY A 352 7.48 -20.64 1.66
N LEU A 353 6.45 -21.49 1.75
CA LEU A 353 6.09 -22.16 3.00
C LEU A 353 7.16 -23.14 3.48
N SER A 354 7.79 -23.89 2.56
CA SER A 354 8.87 -24.82 2.91
C SER A 354 10.14 -24.09 3.37
N GLY A 355 10.40 -22.91 2.82
CA GLY A 355 11.51 -22.05 3.22
C GLY A 355 11.44 -21.66 4.70
N VAL A 356 10.31 -21.12 5.14
CA VAL A 356 10.13 -20.76 6.57
C VAL A 356 9.94 -21.96 7.49
N ALA A 357 9.38 -23.06 6.98
CA ALA A 357 9.24 -24.29 7.76
C ALA A 357 10.56 -25.03 7.98
N ASN A 358 11.61 -24.75 7.19
CA ASN A 358 12.81 -25.58 7.08
C ASN A 358 12.49 -27.08 6.86
N SER A 359 11.38 -27.35 6.16
CA SER A 359 10.86 -28.69 5.88
C SER A 359 9.98 -28.63 4.65
N LYS A 360 9.86 -29.73 3.89
CA LYS A 360 8.95 -29.79 2.74
C LYS A 360 7.51 -29.63 3.24
N VAL A 361 6.82 -28.64 2.69
CA VAL A 361 5.38 -28.42 2.84
C VAL A 361 4.70 -28.84 1.54
N THR A 362 3.58 -29.56 1.66
CA THR A 362 2.72 -29.92 0.54
C THR A 362 1.31 -29.41 0.81
N VAL A 363 0.77 -28.63 -0.12
CA VAL A 363 -0.54 -28.00 0.03
C VAL A 363 -1.58 -28.63 -0.90
N SER A 364 -2.84 -28.63 -0.47
CA SER A 364 -3.96 -28.82 -1.40
C SER A 364 -4.45 -27.45 -1.84
N PHE A 365 -4.36 -27.14 -3.14
CA PHE A 365 -4.75 -25.84 -3.69
C PHE A 365 -5.77 -26.00 -4.81
N THR A 366 -6.93 -25.37 -4.66
CA THR A 366 -7.98 -25.34 -5.68
C THR A 366 -8.43 -23.90 -5.93
N PRO A 367 -8.13 -23.32 -7.10
CA PRO A 367 -8.64 -22.02 -7.47
C PRO A 367 -10.02 -22.10 -8.14
N HIS A 368 -10.83 -21.07 -7.90
CA HIS A 368 -12.16 -20.88 -8.45
C HIS A 368 -12.24 -19.54 -9.17
N LEU A 369 -12.80 -19.56 -10.37
CA LEU A 369 -13.04 -18.37 -11.17
C LEU A 369 -14.41 -17.79 -10.78
N MET A 370 -14.43 -16.51 -10.44
CA MET A 370 -15.62 -15.80 -9.98
C MET A 370 -16.17 -14.86 -11.06
N PRO A 371 -17.49 -14.61 -11.11
CA PRO A 371 -18.15 -13.71 -12.06
C PRO A 371 -17.98 -12.24 -11.65
N MET A 372 -16.73 -11.82 -11.44
CA MET A 372 -16.34 -10.45 -11.09
C MET A 372 -15.02 -10.10 -11.76
N SER A 373 -14.78 -8.81 -12.01
CA SER A 373 -13.56 -8.38 -12.72
C SER A 373 -12.30 -8.51 -11.85
N ARG A 374 -12.36 -8.01 -10.60
CA ARG A 374 -11.23 -7.94 -9.67
C ARG A 374 -11.58 -8.53 -8.31
N GLY A 375 -10.53 -8.84 -7.56
CA GLY A 375 -10.61 -9.31 -6.19
C GLY A 375 -10.19 -10.77 -6.09
N MET A 376 -9.57 -11.11 -4.96
CA MET A 376 -9.12 -12.46 -4.67
C MET A 376 -9.31 -12.76 -3.20
N GLN A 377 -9.81 -13.96 -2.91
CA GLN A 377 -9.95 -14.47 -1.55
C GLN A 377 -9.30 -15.86 -1.47
N SER A 378 -8.40 -16.03 -0.51
CA SER A 378 -7.95 -17.36 -0.09
C SER A 378 -8.66 -17.73 1.22
N THR A 379 -9.43 -18.82 1.19
CA THR A 379 -9.93 -19.47 2.40
C THR A 379 -9.03 -20.66 2.70
N ILE A 380 -8.33 -20.60 3.82
CA ILE A 380 -7.25 -21.53 4.15
C ILE A 380 -7.63 -22.29 5.40
N TYR A 381 -7.59 -23.60 5.33
CA TYR A 381 -7.90 -24.50 6.43
C TYR A 381 -6.60 -25.13 6.92
N VAL A 382 -6.32 -24.97 8.21
CA VAL A 382 -5.09 -25.44 8.84
C VAL A 382 -5.40 -26.21 10.12
N LYS A 383 -4.53 -27.13 10.49
CA LYS A 383 -4.52 -27.73 11.82
C LYS A 383 -3.56 -26.92 12.70
N MET A 384 -4.03 -26.51 13.86
CA MET A 384 -3.20 -25.79 14.85
C MET A 384 -2.27 -26.77 15.54
N ALA A 385 -1.10 -26.30 15.99
CA ALA A 385 -0.22 -27.10 16.81
C ALA A 385 -0.87 -27.46 18.16
N THR A 386 -0.38 -28.53 18.80
CA THR A 386 -0.94 -29.00 20.08
C THR A 386 -0.94 -27.90 21.14
N GLY A 387 -2.11 -27.61 21.70
CA GLY A 387 -2.28 -26.57 22.74
C GLY A 387 -2.44 -25.15 22.21
N VAL A 388 -2.29 -24.93 20.90
CA VAL A 388 -2.52 -23.62 20.26
C VAL A 388 -4.01 -23.39 20.03
N THR A 389 -4.44 -22.16 20.30
CA THR A 389 -5.80 -21.67 20.08
C THR A 389 -5.87 -20.73 18.87
N THR A 390 -7.08 -20.48 18.37
CA THR A 390 -7.27 -19.48 17.31
C THR A 390 -6.94 -18.06 17.73
N ASP A 391 -7.05 -17.76 19.02
CA ASP A 391 -6.63 -16.48 19.58
C ASP A 391 -5.11 -16.31 19.50
N ASP A 392 -4.33 -17.37 19.69
CA ASP A 392 -2.87 -17.32 19.54
C ASP A 392 -2.48 -16.98 18.10
N LEU A 393 -3.14 -17.61 17.11
CA LEU A 393 -2.93 -17.29 15.68
C LEU A 393 -3.28 -15.82 15.39
N TYR A 394 -4.43 -15.37 15.89
CA TYR A 394 -4.92 -14.00 15.70
C TYR A 394 -3.94 -12.97 16.29
N HIS A 395 -3.52 -13.18 17.54
CA HIS A 395 -2.62 -12.27 18.24
C HIS A 395 -1.22 -12.28 17.63
N HIS A 396 -0.75 -13.43 17.15
CA HIS A 396 0.51 -13.51 16.42
C HIS A 396 0.45 -12.66 15.14
N LEU A 397 -0.57 -12.84 14.29
CA LEU A 397 -0.72 -12.07 13.05
C LEU A 397 -0.89 -10.56 13.31
N ILE A 398 -1.61 -10.16 14.37
CA ILE A 398 -1.70 -8.76 14.78
C ILE A 398 -0.31 -8.21 15.09
N ALA A 399 0.48 -8.92 15.91
CA ALA A 399 1.82 -8.49 16.29
C ALA A 399 2.77 -8.44 15.08
N THR A 400 2.71 -9.43 14.19
CA THR A 400 3.51 -9.46 12.95
C THR A 400 3.22 -8.25 12.06
N TYR A 401 1.95 -7.86 11.92
CA TYR A 401 1.51 -6.87 10.95
C TYR A 401 1.09 -5.52 11.55
N GLU A 402 1.37 -5.27 12.83
CA GLU A 402 0.97 -4.04 13.52
C GLU A 402 1.55 -2.78 12.85
N ASN A 403 2.79 -2.89 12.35
CA ASN A 403 3.50 -1.80 11.70
C ASN A 403 3.43 -1.83 10.16
N GLU A 404 2.76 -2.83 9.57
CA GLU A 404 2.62 -2.92 8.13
C GLU A 404 1.49 -2.02 7.63
N GLU A 405 1.77 -1.18 6.62
CA GLU A 405 0.75 -0.32 6.02
C GLU A 405 -0.26 -1.18 5.26
N PHE A 406 0.20 -2.11 4.42
CA PHE A 406 -0.66 -2.77 3.45
C PHE A 406 -1.31 -4.07 3.94
N VAL A 407 -0.86 -4.65 5.05
CA VAL A 407 -1.48 -5.88 5.61
C VAL A 407 -2.24 -5.52 6.88
N LYS A 408 -3.57 -5.69 6.86
CA LYS A 408 -4.43 -5.40 8.01
C LYS A 408 -5.13 -6.65 8.51
N VAL A 409 -4.86 -7.01 9.76
CA VAL A 409 -5.64 -8.01 10.49
C VAL A 409 -6.89 -7.33 11.03
N LEU A 410 -8.06 -7.80 10.64
CA LEU A 410 -9.33 -7.19 11.05
C LEU A 410 -9.66 -7.49 12.53
N GLY A 411 -10.63 -6.78 13.09
CA GLY A 411 -11.14 -7.09 14.44
C GLY A 411 -11.66 -8.53 14.52
N LYS A 412 -11.54 -9.18 15.70
CA LYS A 412 -12.01 -10.57 15.89
C LYS A 412 -13.44 -10.77 15.38
N GLY A 413 -13.66 -11.84 14.62
CA GLY A 413 -14.96 -12.20 14.05
C GLY A 413 -15.38 -11.41 12.79
N VAL A 414 -14.62 -10.40 12.37
CA VAL A 414 -14.93 -9.63 11.16
C VAL A 414 -14.43 -10.36 9.92
N VAL A 415 -15.34 -10.65 8.99
CA VAL A 415 -15.01 -11.36 7.73
C VAL A 415 -14.39 -10.39 6.71
N PRO A 416 -13.20 -10.68 6.16
CA PRO A 416 -12.63 -9.91 5.05
C PRO A 416 -13.41 -10.10 3.75
N HIS A 417 -13.65 -9.02 2.99
CA HIS A 417 -14.37 -9.05 1.71
C HIS A 417 -13.52 -8.46 0.59
N THR A 418 -13.45 -9.10 -0.57
CA THR A 418 -12.67 -8.65 -1.73
C THR A 418 -13.02 -7.24 -2.21
N ARG A 419 -14.29 -6.85 -2.11
CA ARG A 419 -14.77 -5.51 -2.47
C ARG A 419 -14.20 -4.38 -1.59
N HIS A 420 -13.73 -4.69 -0.38
CA HIS A 420 -13.13 -3.70 0.53
C HIS A 420 -11.64 -3.45 0.26
N VAL A 421 -11.03 -4.17 -0.69
CA VAL A 421 -9.64 -3.95 -1.13
C VAL A 421 -9.53 -3.59 -2.60
N ARG A 422 -10.65 -3.61 -3.33
CA ARG A 422 -10.69 -3.39 -4.78
C ARG A 422 -10.07 -2.06 -5.17
N GLY A 423 -9.10 -2.08 -6.08
CA GLY A 423 -8.34 -0.91 -6.56
C GLY A 423 -7.22 -0.43 -5.63
N SER A 424 -7.01 -1.08 -4.48
CA SER A 424 -6.00 -0.70 -3.48
C SER A 424 -4.89 -1.73 -3.33
N ASN A 425 -3.77 -1.34 -2.72
CA ASN A 425 -2.67 -2.24 -2.39
C ASN A 425 -2.87 -2.97 -1.05
N TYR A 426 -4.04 -2.87 -0.41
CA TYR A 426 -4.28 -3.51 0.88
C TYR A 426 -4.56 -5.02 0.73
N CYS A 427 -4.09 -5.76 1.73
CA CYS A 427 -4.49 -7.10 2.10
C CYS A 427 -5.27 -7.02 3.41
N LEU A 428 -6.49 -7.57 3.45
CA LEU A 428 -7.25 -7.73 4.70
C LEU A 428 -7.32 -9.21 5.05
N LEU A 429 -7.03 -9.55 6.30
CA LEU A 429 -7.08 -10.93 6.75
C LEU A 429 -7.68 -11.09 8.16
N ASN A 430 -8.18 -12.29 8.45
CA ASN A 430 -8.65 -12.67 9.79
C ASN A 430 -8.63 -14.19 9.99
N VAL A 431 -8.71 -14.62 11.25
CA VAL A 431 -8.69 -16.02 11.69
C VAL A 431 -10.01 -16.37 12.39
N PHE A 432 -10.50 -17.58 12.16
CA PHE A 432 -11.75 -18.11 12.70
C PHE A 432 -11.54 -19.53 13.24
N GLN A 433 -12.26 -19.85 14.30
CA GLN A 433 -12.35 -21.21 14.81
C GLN A 433 -13.08 -22.10 13.81
N ASP A 434 -12.47 -23.22 13.42
CA ASP A 434 -13.17 -24.27 12.68
C ASP A 434 -14.09 -25.02 13.65
N ARG A 435 -15.21 -25.53 13.14
CA ARG A 435 -16.09 -26.47 13.87
C ARG A 435 -15.32 -27.72 14.30
N ILE A 436 -14.35 -28.16 13.51
CA ILE A 436 -13.48 -29.30 13.82
C ILE A 436 -12.47 -28.86 14.91
N PRO A 437 -12.44 -29.53 16.07
CA PRO A 437 -11.49 -29.20 17.13
C PRO A 437 -10.03 -29.24 16.65
N GLY A 438 -9.23 -28.27 17.08
CA GLY A 438 -7.83 -28.16 16.69
C GLY A 438 -7.59 -27.64 15.27
N ARG A 439 -8.62 -27.23 14.53
CA ARG A 439 -8.47 -26.54 13.23
C ARG A 439 -8.84 -25.06 13.32
N ALA A 440 -8.26 -24.30 12.39
CA ALA A 440 -8.57 -22.90 12.16
C ALA A 440 -8.86 -22.65 10.68
N ILE A 441 -9.65 -21.61 10.42
CA ILE A 441 -9.94 -21.09 9.09
C ILE A 441 -9.34 -19.69 9.02
N ILE A 442 -8.49 -19.44 8.02
CA ILE A 442 -7.91 -18.14 7.75
C ILE A 442 -8.50 -17.61 6.45
N ILE A 443 -8.94 -16.36 6.46
CA ILE A 443 -9.42 -15.67 5.26
C ILE A 443 -8.48 -14.51 4.98
N SER A 444 -7.99 -14.42 3.75
CA SER A 444 -7.12 -13.34 3.26
C SER A 444 -7.66 -12.84 1.92
N VAL A 445 -7.82 -11.52 1.78
CA VAL A 445 -8.33 -10.89 0.56
C VAL A 445 -7.41 -9.78 0.06
N ILE A 446 -7.23 -9.73 -1.25
CA ILE A 446 -6.45 -8.72 -1.97
C ILE A 446 -7.18 -8.29 -3.26
N ASP A 447 -6.78 -7.15 -3.85
CA ASP A 447 -7.00 -6.94 -5.28
C ASP A 447 -5.93 -7.68 -6.07
N ASN A 448 -6.35 -8.62 -6.93
CA ASN A 448 -5.45 -9.49 -7.68
C ASN A 448 -4.55 -8.77 -8.70
N LEU A 449 -4.92 -7.56 -9.13
CA LEU A 449 -4.12 -6.77 -10.07
C LEU A 449 -3.25 -5.71 -9.39
N VAL A 450 -3.56 -5.35 -8.13
CA VAL A 450 -2.80 -4.38 -7.34
C VAL A 450 -1.87 -5.13 -6.39
N LYS A 451 -2.27 -5.45 -5.14
CA LYS A 451 -1.40 -6.18 -4.22
C LYS A 451 -1.01 -7.57 -4.74
N GLY A 452 -1.87 -8.20 -5.55
CA GLY A 452 -1.56 -9.48 -6.19
C GLY A 452 -0.66 -9.40 -7.43
N ALA A 453 -0.32 -8.20 -7.90
CA ALA A 453 0.54 -8.00 -9.08
C ALA A 453 1.22 -6.62 -9.07
N SER A 454 0.63 -5.63 -9.74
CA SER A 454 1.27 -4.38 -10.15
C SER A 454 1.52 -3.40 -8.99
N GLY A 455 0.66 -3.44 -7.97
CA GLY A 455 0.82 -2.66 -6.74
C GLY A 455 2.01 -3.16 -5.92
N GLN A 456 2.13 -4.48 -5.74
CA GLN A 456 3.29 -5.08 -5.08
C GLN A 456 4.56 -4.89 -5.92
N ALA A 457 4.47 -4.91 -7.25
CA ALA A 457 5.61 -4.60 -8.11
C ALA A 457 6.10 -3.15 -7.90
N LEU A 458 5.19 -2.18 -7.82
CA LEU A 458 5.55 -0.80 -7.48
C LEU A 458 6.08 -0.65 -6.05
N GLN A 459 5.52 -1.40 -5.10
CA GLN A 459 5.98 -1.46 -3.70
C GLN A 459 7.44 -1.92 -3.63
N ASN A 460 7.76 -2.99 -4.38
CA ASN A 460 9.12 -3.50 -4.52
C ASN A 460 10.05 -2.46 -5.18
N LEU A 461 9.61 -1.84 -6.28
CA LEU A 461 10.44 -0.85 -6.97
C LEU A 461 10.72 0.39 -6.11
N ASN A 462 9.76 0.83 -5.29
CA ASN A 462 10.00 1.92 -4.33
C ASN A 462 11.19 1.60 -3.43
N LEU A 463 11.22 0.39 -2.85
CA LEU A 463 12.34 -0.07 -2.01
C LEU A 463 13.66 -0.13 -2.80
N MET A 464 13.67 -0.78 -3.97
CA MET A 464 14.85 -0.92 -4.82
C MET A 464 15.48 0.42 -5.23
N MET A 465 14.67 1.49 -5.24
CA MET A 465 15.05 2.84 -5.64
C MET A 465 15.21 3.79 -4.43
N GLY A 466 15.08 3.29 -3.19
CA GLY A 466 15.27 4.07 -1.97
C GLY A 466 14.15 5.06 -1.63
N PHE A 467 12.95 4.85 -2.18
CA PHE A 467 11.76 5.65 -1.87
C PHE A 467 10.93 5.01 -0.75
N PRO A 468 10.08 5.79 -0.04
CA PRO A 468 9.13 5.20 0.90
C PRO A 468 8.26 4.16 0.21
N GLU A 469 8.15 2.99 0.83
CA GLU A 469 7.49 1.80 0.26
C GLU A 469 6.06 2.07 -0.26
N ASN A 470 5.33 2.97 0.40
CA ASN A 470 3.94 3.31 0.06
C ASN A 470 3.79 4.44 -0.99
N THR A 471 4.87 4.93 -1.57
CA THR A 471 4.83 6.03 -2.55
C THR A 471 4.01 5.63 -3.78
N GLY A 472 3.02 6.44 -4.14
CA GLY A 472 2.09 6.13 -5.25
C GLY A 472 1.14 4.93 -5.00
N LEU A 473 1.04 4.43 -3.76
CA LEU A 473 0.20 3.27 -3.41
C LEU A 473 -0.92 3.56 -2.39
N ASN A 474 -1.03 4.80 -1.91
CA ASN A 474 -2.02 5.23 -0.91
C ASN A 474 -3.45 5.42 -1.48
N TYR A 475 -3.76 4.81 -2.63
CA TYR A 475 -5.12 4.79 -3.16
C TYR A 475 -6.03 4.02 -2.21
N GLN A 476 -7.08 4.69 -1.73
CA GLN A 476 -8.10 4.03 -0.92
C GLN A 476 -8.89 3.04 -1.79
N PRO A 477 -9.42 1.95 -1.20
CA PRO A 477 -10.29 1.02 -1.91
C PRO A 477 -11.47 1.72 -2.60
N LEU A 478 -11.72 1.36 -3.85
CA LEU A 478 -12.85 1.85 -4.62
C LEU A 478 -14.06 0.93 -4.41
N PHE A 479 -14.93 1.32 -3.49
CA PHE A 479 -16.17 0.64 -3.12
C PHE A 479 -17.37 1.60 -3.33
N PRO A 480 -18.56 1.12 -3.77
CA PRO A 480 -19.00 -0.27 -4.00
C PRO A 480 -18.54 -0.90 -5.31
#